data_AF-A0A2J8JR59-F1
#
_entry.id   AF-A0A2J8JR59-F1
#
_cell.length_a   1.000
_cell.length_b   1.000
_cell.length_c   1.000
_cell.angle_alpha   90.00
_cell.angle_beta   90.00
_cell.angle_gamma   90.00
#
_symmetry.space_group_name_H-M   'P 1'
#
loop_
_entity.id
_entity.type
_entity.pdbx_description
1 polymer ?
#
loop_
_entity_poly.entity_id
_entity_poly.type
_entity_poly.pdbx_seq_one_letter_code
_entity_poly.pdbx_strand_id
1 'polypeptide(L)'
;MRKVKKLRLDKENTGSWRSFSLNSEGAERMATTGTPTADRGDAATTDDPAACFQVQKHSWDGLRSIIHGSRKYSGLIVNKAPHDFQFVQKTDESGPHSHRLYYLGMPYGSRENSLLYSEIPKKVRKEALLLLSWKQMLDHFQATPHHGVYSREEELLRERKRLGVFGITSYDFHSESGLFLFQASNSLFHCHDGGKNGFMVSPMKPLEIKTQCSGPRMDPKICPADPAFFSFINNSDLWVANIETGEERRLTFCHQGLSNVLDDPKSAGVATFVIQEEFDRFTGYWWCPTASWEGSEGLKTLRILYEEVDESEVEVIHVPSPALEERKTDSYRYPRTGSKNPKIALKLAEFQTDSQGKIVSTQEKELVQPFSSLFPKVEYIARAGWTRDGK
;
A
#
# COMPACT_ATOMS: atom_id res chain seq x y z
N MET A 1 -30.51 -26.92 -25.24
CA MET A 1 -30.53 -28.13 -24.40
C MET A 1 -29.10 -28.66 -24.24
N ARG A 2 -28.43 -28.36 -23.13
CA ARG A 2 -27.14 -28.96 -22.73
C ARG A 2 -27.34 -29.52 -21.32
N LYS A 3 -27.15 -30.84 -21.16
CA LYS A 3 -27.40 -31.58 -19.91
C LYS A 3 -26.26 -31.31 -18.92
N VAL A 4 -26.60 -30.71 -17.79
CA VAL A 4 -25.78 -30.60 -16.59
C VAL A 4 -25.92 -31.92 -15.80
N LYS A 5 -24.82 -32.59 -15.49
CA LYS A 5 -24.81 -33.70 -14.51
C LYS A 5 -24.42 -33.16 -13.14
N LYS A 6 -25.38 -33.22 -12.20
CA LYS A 6 -25.21 -32.98 -10.77
C LYS A 6 -24.27 -34.02 -10.15
N LEU A 7 -23.32 -33.57 -9.33
CA LEU A 7 -22.61 -34.39 -8.36
C LEU A 7 -23.35 -34.30 -7.01
N ARG A 8 -23.72 -35.45 -6.45
CA ARG A 8 -24.25 -35.61 -5.09
C ARG A 8 -23.08 -35.69 -4.12
N LEU A 9 -23.21 -35.01 -2.99
CA LEU A 9 -22.37 -35.11 -1.80
C LEU A 9 -23.02 -36.13 -0.86
N ASP A 10 -22.28 -37.10 -0.35
CA ASP A 10 -22.66 -37.90 0.82
C ASP A 10 -21.50 -37.96 1.83
N LYS A 11 -21.89 -38.09 3.09
CA LYS A 11 -21.20 -37.78 4.35
C LYS A 11 -20.17 -38.81 4.83
N GLU A 12 -19.27 -38.30 5.69
CA GLU A 12 -18.66 -38.90 6.91
C GLU A 12 -18.06 -40.31 6.84
N ASN A 13 -16.73 -40.42 6.99
CA ASN A 13 -16.16 -40.94 8.24
C ASN A 13 -14.64 -40.75 8.39
N THR A 14 -14.26 -40.73 9.66
CA THR A 14 -12.96 -40.62 10.34
C THR A 14 -11.85 -41.62 9.93
N GLY A 15 -10.58 -41.26 10.18
CA GLY A 15 -9.53 -42.23 10.54
C GLY A 15 -8.18 -42.17 9.80
N SER A 16 -7.16 -41.62 10.48
CA SER A 16 -5.75 -42.06 10.56
C SER A 16 -5.04 -42.64 9.31
N TRP A 17 -4.05 -41.90 8.79
CA TRP A 17 -3.09 -42.40 7.81
C TRP A 17 -1.84 -42.98 8.49
N ARG A 18 -1.60 -44.28 8.34
CA ARG A 18 -0.27 -44.89 8.50
C ARG A 18 0.08 -45.79 7.31
N SER A 19 1.34 -45.63 6.91
CA SER A 19 2.11 -46.27 5.84
C SER A 19 2.02 -47.79 5.79
N PHE A 20 1.99 -48.35 4.57
CA PHE A 20 2.40 -49.72 4.30
C PHE A 20 3.28 -49.80 3.05
N SER A 21 4.53 -50.19 3.30
CA SER A 21 5.45 -50.82 2.35
C SER A 21 5.08 -52.29 2.23
N LEU A 22 5.27 -52.92 1.07
CA LEU A 22 5.51 -54.36 0.97
C LEU A 22 6.15 -54.73 -0.38
N ASN A 23 7.37 -55.25 -0.28
CA ASN A 23 8.04 -56.05 -1.30
C ASN A 23 7.28 -57.37 -1.51
N SER A 24 7.38 -57.95 -2.70
CA SER A 24 7.27 -59.40 -2.88
C SER A 24 8.12 -59.86 -4.06
N GLU A 25 9.10 -60.72 -3.75
CA GLU A 25 9.77 -61.64 -4.67
C GLU A 25 8.81 -62.79 -5.06
N GLY A 26 9.11 -63.50 -6.16
CA GLY A 26 8.87 -64.96 -6.26
C GLY A 26 7.97 -65.51 -7.38
N ALA A 27 8.61 -65.82 -8.52
CA ALA A 27 8.50 -67.02 -9.40
C ALA A 27 7.15 -67.64 -9.86
N GLU A 28 7.00 -67.89 -11.19
CA GLU A 28 7.08 -69.23 -11.84
C GLU A 28 6.73 -69.23 -13.37
N ARG A 29 7.58 -69.94 -14.18
CA ARG A 29 7.36 -70.82 -15.38
C ARG A 29 6.53 -70.31 -16.60
N MET A 30 6.70 -70.69 -17.88
CA MET A 30 7.61 -71.56 -18.67
C MET A 30 7.38 -71.26 -20.18
N ALA A 31 8.46 -71.40 -20.98
CA ALA A 31 8.56 -71.87 -22.37
C ALA A 31 7.90 -71.12 -23.56
N THR A 32 8.74 -70.67 -24.51
CA THR A 32 8.82 -71.23 -25.88
C THR A 32 10.08 -70.74 -26.63
N THR A 33 10.60 -71.62 -27.47
CA THR A 33 11.90 -71.65 -28.18
C THR A 33 11.92 -70.88 -29.50
N GLY A 34 13.07 -70.31 -29.89
CA GLY A 34 13.46 -70.12 -31.31
C GLY A 34 14.13 -68.77 -31.68
N THR A 35 15.46 -68.76 -31.76
CA THR A 35 16.35 -67.75 -32.41
C THR A 35 16.48 -68.03 -33.93
N PRO A 36 17.16 -67.21 -34.81
CA PRO A 36 17.84 -65.91 -34.62
C PRO A 36 17.73 -64.85 -35.77
N THR A 37 18.27 -63.64 -35.48
CA THR A 37 19.11 -62.73 -36.33
C THR A 37 18.58 -61.74 -37.39
N ALA A 38 19.22 -60.56 -37.33
CA ALA A 38 19.55 -59.55 -38.35
C ALA A 38 18.57 -58.36 -38.46
N ASP A 39 18.71 -57.31 -37.64
CA ASP A 39 19.68 -56.20 -37.71
C ASP A 39 19.24 -55.06 -38.66
N ARG A 40 18.61 -54.04 -38.06
CA ARG A 40 18.59 -52.62 -38.47
C ARG A 40 17.86 -51.83 -37.37
N GLY A 41 18.64 -51.36 -36.40
CA GLY A 41 18.14 -50.52 -35.32
C GLY A 41 17.73 -49.14 -35.81
N ASP A 42 16.43 -48.93 -36.00
CA ASP A 42 15.83 -47.60 -35.96
C ASP A 42 15.95 -47.07 -34.52
N ALA A 43 16.42 -45.84 -34.40
CA ALA A 43 16.56 -45.11 -33.15
C ALA A 43 15.17 -44.81 -32.55
N ALA A 44 14.62 -45.79 -31.84
CA ALA A 44 13.56 -45.56 -30.87
C ALA A 44 14.18 -44.84 -29.67
N THR A 45 13.74 -43.60 -29.42
CA THR A 45 13.93 -42.91 -28.14
C THR A 45 13.28 -43.76 -27.05
N THR A 46 14.06 -44.65 -26.44
CA THR A 46 13.72 -45.31 -25.19
C THR A 46 13.89 -44.28 -24.08
N ASP A 47 12.78 -43.71 -23.60
CA ASP A 47 12.74 -43.13 -22.26
C ASP A 47 13.03 -44.28 -21.29
N ASP A 48 14.28 -44.36 -20.82
CA ASP A 48 14.72 -45.36 -19.87
C ASP A 48 14.24 -44.96 -18.46
N PRO A 49 13.27 -45.67 -17.85
CA PRO A 49 12.81 -45.37 -16.48
C PRO A 49 13.92 -45.57 -15.43
N ALA A 50 15.09 -46.12 -15.80
CA ALA A 50 16.24 -46.31 -14.90
C ALA A 50 17.12 -45.05 -14.74
N ALA A 51 16.92 -43.99 -15.51
CA ALA A 51 17.71 -42.76 -15.42
C ALA A 51 17.04 -41.64 -14.59
N CYS A 52 16.36 -41.99 -13.50
CA CYS A 52 15.74 -40.99 -12.64
C CYS A 52 16.79 -40.19 -11.87
N PHE A 53 16.85 -38.88 -12.12
CA PHE A 53 17.74 -37.96 -11.40
C PHE A 53 17.40 -37.97 -9.90
N GLN A 54 18.33 -38.45 -9.07
CA GLN A 54 18.24 -38.32 -7.63
C GLN A 54 18.95 -37.05 -7.15
N VAL A 55 18.20 -36.19 -6.47
CA VAL A 55 18.77 -35.04 -5.76
C VAL A 55 19.74 -35.51 -4.68
N GLN A 56 20.80 -34.74 -4.47
CA GLN A 56 21.74 -35.01 -3.39
C GLN A 56 21.04 -34.88 -2.03
N LYS A 57 21.18 -35.91 -1.18
CA LYS A 57 20.64 -35.89 0.18
C LYS A 57 21.58 -35.08 1.08
N HIS A 58 21.11 -33.94 1.56
CA HIS A 58 21.84 -33.09 2.47
C HIS A 58 21.30 -33.24 3.91
N SER A 59 22.15 -33.01 4.91
CA SER A 59 21.68 -32.79 6.27
C SER A 59 20.96 -31.44 6.38
N TRP A 60 20.23 -31.24 7.48
CA TRP A 60 19.60 -29.96 7.78
C TRP A 60 20.59 -28.78 7.76
N ASP A 61 21.76 -28.94 8.40
CA ASP A 61 22.80 -27.91 8.41
C ASP A 61 23.43 -27.72 7.02
N GLY A 62 23.54 -28.79 6.24
CA GLY A 62 23.99 -28.72 4.84
C GLY A 62 23.05 -27.86 3.99
N LEU A 63 21.74 -28.08 4.08
CA LEU A 63 20.74 -27.25 3.40
C LEU A 63 20.76 -25.80 3.88
N ARG A 64 20.90 -25.57 5.20
CA ARG A 64 21.01 -24.22 5.77
C ARG A 64 22.22 -23.48 5.20
N SER A 65 23.37 -24.15 5.10
CA SER A 65 24.59 -23.58 4.53
C SER A 65 24.43 -23.24 3.05
N ILE A 66 23.83 -24.15 2.26
CA ILE A 66 23.53 -23.92 0.84
C ILE A 66 22.64 -22.68 0.65
N ILE A 67 21.54 -22.59 1.42
CA ILE A 67 20.62 -21.46 1.36
C ILE A 67 21.33 -20.16 1.78
N HIS A 68 22.10 -20.18 2.87
CA HIS A 68 22.84 -19.01 3.34
C HIS A 68 23.87 -18.52 2.31
N GLY A 69 24.63 -19.45 1.70
CA GLY A 69 25.58 -19.16 0.63
C GLY A 69 24.91 -18.51 -0.59
N SER A 70 23.75 -19.04 -1.01
CA SER A 70 22.99 -18.49 -2.15
C SER A 70 22.47 -17.06 -1.91
N ARG A 71 22.15 -16.71 -0.65
CA ARG A 71 21.61 -15.39 -0.30
C ARG A 71 22.68 -14.33 -0.08
N LYS A 72 23.92 -14.71 0.22
CA LYS A 72 25.03 -13.79 0.53
C LYS A 72 25.30 -12.78 -0.59
N TYR A 73 25.23 -13.21 -1.86
CA TYR A 73 25.42 -12.34 -3.02
C TYR A 73 24.11 -11.75 -3.54
N SER A 74 23.01 -12.48 -3.40
CA SER A 74 21.67 -12.02 -3.80
C SER A 74 21.23 -10.79 -2.99
N GLY A 75 21.67 -10.63 -1.74
CA GLY A 75 21.38 -9.46 -0.90
C GLY A 75 21.78 -8.10 -1.50
N LEU A 76 22.75 -8.07 -2.43
CA LEU A 76 23.12 -6.86 -3.19
C LEU A 76 22.14 -6.54 -4.35
N ILE A 77 21.34 -7.53 -4.78
CA ILE A 77 20.42 -7.45 -5.92
C ILE A 77 19.00 -7.12 -5.46
N VAL A 78 18.65 -7.29 -4.17
CA VAL A 78 17.29 -7.05 -3.62
C VAL A 78 16.95 -5.56 -3.45
N ASN A 79 17.78 -4.65 -3.97
CA ASN A 79 17.46 -3.24 -3.88
C ASN A 79 16.27 -2.90 -4.80
N LYS A 80 15.13 -2.52 -4.21
CA LYS A 80 13.97 -1.97 -4.92
C LYS A 80 14.44 -0.85 -5.86
N ALA A 81 14.08 -1.00 -7.12
CA ALA A 81 14.40 -0.02 -8.14
C ALA A 81 13.71 1.33 -7.85
N PRO A 82 14.26 2.45 -8.37
CA PRO A 82 13.59 3.74 -8.32
C PRO A 82 12.15 3.68 -8.82
N HIS A 83 11.23 4.30 -8.08
CA HIS A 83 9.79 4.32 -8.36
C HIS A 83 9.17 5.64 -7.88
N ASP A 84 7.87 5.84 -8.14
CA ASP A 84 7.11 7.06 -7.81
C ASP A 84 7.79 8.32 -8.33
N PHE A 85 7.98 8.35 -9.64
CA PHE A 85 8.69 9.44 -10.33
C PHE A 85 7.84 10.71 -10.44
N GLN A 86 8.46 11.87 -10.20
CA GLN A 86 7.88 13.19 -10.47
C GLN A 86 8.85 14.06 -11.26
N PHE A 87 8.38 14.59 -12.40
CA PHE A 87 9.16 15.49 -13.25
C PHE A 87 8.80 16.94 -12.94
N VAL A 88 9.80 17.75 -12.58
CA VAL A 88 9.63 19.19 -12.37
C VAL A 88 10.57 19.94 -13.30
N GLN A 89 10.00 20.80 -14.14
CA GLN A 89 10.75 21.58 -15.12
C GLN A 89 11.57 22.68 -14.41
N LYS A 90 12.78 22.91 -14.91
CA LYS A 90 13.59 24.06 -14.52
C LYS A 90 13.37 25.19 -15.52
N THR A 91 12.95 26.35 -15.03
CA THR A 91 12.71 27.56 -15.84
C THR A 91 13.98 28.35 -16.16
N ASP A 92 15.13 27.95 -15.60
CA ASP A 92 16.42 28.57 -15.90
C ASP A 92 16.88 28.22 -17.32
N GLU A 93 16.77 29.17 -18.25
CA GLU A 93 17.21 29.02 -19.63
C GLU A 93 18.73 28.84 -19.75
N SER A 94 19.50 29.45 -18.86
CA SER A 94 20.98 29.42 -18.85
C SER A 94 21.55 28.13 -18.25
N GLY A 95 20.78 27.49 -17.36
CA GLY A 95 21.20 26.29 -16.64
C GLY A 95 21.40 25.07 -17.55
N PRO A 96 22.28 24.13 -17.17
CA PRO A 96 22.58 22.94 -17.97
C PRO A 96 21.48 21.87 -17.93
N HIS A 97 20.50 22.01 -17.02
CA HIS A 97 19.46 21.01 -16.75
C HIS A 97 18.08 21.50 -17.18
N SER A 98 17.29 20.61 -17.76
CA SER A 98 15.91 20.87 -18.21
C SER A 98 14.90 20.54 -17.12
N HIS A 99 15.13 19.47 -16.36
CA HIS A 99 14.20 18.98 -15.34
C HIS A 99 14.98 18.47 -14.13
N ARG A 100 14.32 18.46 -12.98
CA ARG A 100 14.65 17.59 -11.85
C ARG A 100 13.65 16.45 -11.81
N LEU A 101 14.16 15.24 -11.64
CA LEU A 101 13.37 14.02 -11.51
C LEU A 101 13.45 13.54 -10.07
N TYR A 102 12.34 13.59 -9.34
CA TYR A 102 12.22 13.05 -7.97
C TYR A 102 11.71 11.62 -8.01
N TYR A 103 12.12 10.81 -7.04
CA TYR A 103 11.69 9.42 -6.92
C TYR A 103 12.00 8.86 -5.54
N LEU A 104 11.32 7.77 -5.18
CA LEU A 104 11.71 6.94 -4.07
C LEU A 104 12.74 5.89 -4.52
N GLY A 105 13.77 5.69 -3.72
CA GLY A 105 14.73 4.61 -3.94
C GLY A 105 15.60 4.34 -2.71
N MET A 106 16.35 3.24 -2.77
CA MET A 106 17.31 2.88 -1.72
C MET A 106 18.72 3.32 -2.12
N PRO A 107 19.29 4.37 -1.50
CA PRO A 107 20.64 4.80 -1.81
C PRO A 107 21.68 3.72 -1.46
N TYR A 108 22.80 3.70 -2.18
CA TYR A 108 23.86 2.72 -1.96
C TYR A 108 24.33 2.71 -0.51
N GLY A 109 24.38 1.52 0.09
CA GLY A 109 24.77 1.33 1.50
C GLY A 109 23.65 1.59 2.51
N SER A 110 22.49 2.10 2.08
CA SER A 110 21.29 2.19 2.91
C SER A 110 20.41 0.94 2.74
N ARG A 111 19.63 0.63 3.77
CA ARG A 111 18.57 -0.38 3.74
C ARG A 111 17.16 0.25 3.78
N GLU A 112 17.09 1.58 3.78
CA GLU A 112 15.84 2.32 3.88
C GLU A 112 15.56 3.04 2.55
N ASN A 113 14.30 2.95 2.12
CA ASN A 113 13.76 3.71 1.01
C ASN A 113 13.63 5.18 1.42
N SER A 114 14.08 6.09 0.56
CA SER A 114 14.09 7.53 0.85
C SER A 114 13.84 8.35 -0.42
N LEU A 115 13.59 9.64 -0.24
CA LEU A 115 13.44 10.60 -1.34
C LEU A 115 14.80 10.93 -1.96
N LEU A 116 14.89 10.69 -3.26
CA LEU A 116 16.06 10.95 -4.10
C LEU A 116 15.66 11.84 -5.27
N TYR A 117 16.67 12.46 -5.89
CA TYR A 117 16.48 13.17 -7.14
C TYR A 117 17.65 12.99 -8.10
N SER A 118 17.38 13.21 -9.38
CA SER A 118 18.35 13.26 -10.47
C SER A 118 18.15 14.52 -11.31
N GLU A 119 19.23 14.98 -11.95
CA GLU A 119 19.24 16.16 -12.82
C GLU A 119 19.21 15.72 -14.28
N ILE A 120 18.19 16.15 -15.03
CA ILE A 120 18.05 15.82 -16.46
C ILE A 120 18.74 16.90 -17.29
N PRO A 121 19.86 16.62 -17.98
CA PRO A 121 20.57 17.62 -18.77
C PRO A 121 19.79 18.03 -20.03
N LYS A 122 19.98 19.27 -20.50
CA LYS A 122 19.41 19.76 -21.77
C LYS A 122 20.07 19.14 -23.00
N LYS A 123 21.36 18.80 -22.88
CA LYS A 123 22.18 18.22 -23.97
C LYS A 123 22.91 16.99 -23.46
N VAL A 124 22.93 15.94 -24.28
CA VAL A 124 23.63 14.67 -23.98
C VAL A 124 24.58 14.37 -25.15
N ARG A 125 25.78 13.87 -24.84
CA ARG A 125 26.70 13.35 -25.86
C ARG A 125 26.18 12.00 -26.34
N LYS A 126 25.83 11.87 -27.61
CA LYS A 126 25.16 10.67 -28.16
C LYS A 126 26.08 9.46 -28.20
N GLU A 127 27.37 9.68 -28.15
CA GLU A 127 28.43 8.67 -28.24
C GLU A 127 28.73 8.01 -26.88
N ALA A 128 28.14 8.50 -25.79
CA ALA A 128 28.40 8.03 -24.44
C ALA A 128 27.10 7.70 -23.70
N LEU A 129 27.14 6.67 -22.85
CA LEU A 129 26.06 6.35 -21.93
C LEU A 129 26.06 7.36 -20.77
N LEU A 130 24.96 8.08 -20.61
CA LEU A 130 24.74 8.96 -19.46
C LEU A 130 24.12 8.17 -18.32
N LEU A 131 24.85 8.05 -17.21
CA LEU A 131 24.32 7.52 -15.96
C LEU A 131 23.94 8.67 -15.03
N LEU A 132 22.65 8.77 -14.70
CA LEU A 132 22.15 9.79 -13.78
C LEU A 132 22.55 9.46 -12.35
N SER A 133 23.17 10.42 -11.66
CA SER A 133 23.55 10.26 -10.26
C SER A 133 22.35 10.40 -9.34
N TRP A 134 22.21 9.46 -8.41
CA TRP A 134 21.17 9.53 -7.38
C TRP A 134 21.63 10.46 -6.26
N LYS A 135 20.98 11.63 -6.18
CA LYS A 135 21.25 12.62 -5.14
C LYS A 135 20.25 12.45 -4.01
N GLN A 136 20.73 12.41 -2.76
CA GLN A 136 19.86 12.36 -1.60
C GLN A 136 19.17 13.70 -1.40
N MET A 137 17.87 13.67 -1.16
CA MET A 137 17.08 14.85 -0.83
C MET A 137 17.10 15.12 0.68
N LEU A 138 17.09 14.06 1.49
CA LEU A 138 16.98 14.13 2.94
C LEU A 138 18.32 13.85 3.63
N ASP A 139 18.69 14.69 4.59
CA ASP A 139 19.94 14.61 5.35
C ASP A 139 19.82 13.66 6.54
N HIS A 140 20.52 12.51 6.50
CA HIS A 140 20.64 11.53 7.60
C HIS A 140 19.31 11.23 8.33
N PHE A 141 18.21 11.17 7.57
CA PHE A 141 16.88 11.01 8.12
C PHE A 141 16.57 9.53 8.35
N GLN A 142 16.39 9.16 9.62
CA GLN A 142 15.93 7.83 9.99
C GLN A 142 14.40 7.76 9.82
N ALA A 143 13.96 7.23 8.69
CA ALA A 143 12.54 7.15 8.34
C ALA A 143 11.85 5.93 8.95
N THR A 144 12.63 4.92 9.35
CA THR A 144 12.11 3.69 9.95
C THR A 144 12.08 3.81 11.49
N PRO A 145 10.97 3.44 12.14
CA PRO A 145 10.89 3.38 13.60
C PRO A 145 12.00 2.52 14.22
N HIS A 146 12.31 2.76 15.50
CA HIS A 146 13.23 1.90 16.24
C HIS A 146 12.79 0.43 16.16
N HIS A 147 13.72 -0.45 15.76
CA HIS A 147 13.48 -1.88 15.51
C HIS A 147 12.41 -2.22 14.46
N GLY A 148 11.97 -1.26 13.64
CA GLY A 148 10.93 -1.50 12.64
C GLY A 148 9.55 -1.77 13.24
N VAL A 149 9.32 -1.34 14.49
CA VAL A 149 8.03 -1.49 15.17
C VAL A 149 7.09 -0.38 14.71
N TYR A 150 6.27 -0.70 13.72
CA TYR A 150 5.23 0.17 13.19
C TYR A 150 3.98 0.15 14.07
N SER A 151 3.14 1.17 13.97
CA SER A 151 1.78 1.11 14.49
C SER A 151 1.00 -0.04 13.84
N ARG A 152 -0.01 -0.57 14.53
CA ARG A 152 -0.83 -1.69 14.01
C ARG A 152 -1.50 -1.34 12.67
N GLU A 153 -2.02 -0.12 12.56
CA GLU A 153 -2.63 0.38 11.32
C GLU A 153 -1.62 0.43 10.17
N GLU A 154 -0.39 0.89 10.42
CA GLU A 154 0.66 0.93 9.40
C GLU A 154 1.17 -0.46 9.01
N GLU A 155 1.36 -1.37 9.97
CA GLU A 155 1.72 -2.76 9.70
C GLU A 155 0.68 -3.42 8.79
N LEU A 156 -0.61 -3.29 9.14
CA LEU A 156 -1.70 -3.85 8.34
C LEU A 156 -1.76 -3.21 6.95
N LEU A 157 -1.61 -1.89 6.84
CA LEU A 157 -1.57 -1.21 5.54
C LEU A 157 -0.42 -1.72 4.67
N ARG A 158 0.75 -1.97 5.27
CA ARG A 158 1.92 -2.52 4.56
C ARG A 158 1.68 -3.93 4.06
N GLU A 159 1.01 -4.78 4.84
CA GLU A 159 0.58 -6.11 4.38
C GLU A 159 -0.37 -6.00 3.19
N ARG A 160 -1.43 -5.19 3.29
CA ARG A 160 -2.42 -5.00 2.20
C ARG A 160 -1.78 -4.44 0.92
N LYS A 161 -0.86 -3.47 1.05
CA LYS A 161 -0.09 -2.90 -0.08
C LYS A 161 1.08 -3.77 -0.54
N ARG A 162 1.37 -4.89 0.14
CA ARG A 162 2.50 -5.80 -0.12
C ARG A 162 3.87 -5.09 -0.08
N LEU A 163 4.05 -4.21 0.90
CA LEU A 163 5.24 -3.37 1.06
C LEU A 163 6.30 -4.05 1.94
N GLY A 164 7.26 -4.72 1.30
CA GLY A 164 8.40 -5.36 1.99
C GLY A 164 9.57 -4.44 2.35
N VAL A 165 9.59 -3.17 1.91
CA VAL A 165 10.74 -2.27 2.06
C VAL A 165 10.53 -1.25 3.17
N PHE A 166 11.53 -1.06 4.03
CA PHE A 166 11.52 -0.08 5.13
C PHE A 166 11.78 1.35 4.64
N GLY A 167 11.43 2.35 5.45
CA GLY A 167 11.55 3.77 5.12
C GLY A 167 10.29 4.36 4.46
N ILE A 168 10.47 5.44 3.69
CA ILE A 168 9.37 6.19 3.06
C ILE A 168 8.77 5.32 1.95
N THR A 169 7.48 4.99 2.05
CA THR A 169 6.80 4.08 1.09
C THR A 169 5.99 4.80 0.03
N SER A 170 5.59 6.04 0.29
CA SER A 170 4.88 6.93 -0.62
C SER A 170 5.06 8.37 -0.17
N TYR A 171 4.85 9.32 -1.07
CA TYR A 171 4.82 10.75 -0.79
C TYR A 171 3.75 11.41 -1.64
N ASP A 172 3.24 12.54 -1.17
CA ASP A 172 2.40 13.45 -1.94
C ASP A 172 3.21 14.70 -2.31
N PHE A 173 2.86 15.32 -3.43
CA PHE A 173 3.62 16.44 -4.00
C PHE A 173 2.71 17.49 -4.64
N HIS A 174 2.86 18.74 -4.20
CA HIS A 174 2.19 19.89 -4.81
C HIS A 174 3.16 20.69 -5.68
N SER A 175 2.89 20.67 -7.00
CA SER A 175 3.84 21.14 -8.01
C SER A 175 4.18 22.64 -7.94
N GLU A 176 3.21 23.50 -7.64
CA GLU A 176 3.43 24.95 -7.64
C GLU A 176 4.24 25.42 -6.42
N SER A 177 3.95 24.88 -5.24
CA SER A 177 4.68 25.21 -4.01
C SER A 177 5.97 24.40 -3.86
N GLY A 178 6.10 23.28 -4.57
CA GLY A 178 7.21 22.35 -4.37
C GLY A 178 7.13 21.60 -3.03
N LEU A 179 5.93 21.51 -2.44
CA LEU A 179 5.71 20.87 -1.13
C LEU A 179 5.66 19.36 -1.29
N PHE A 180 6.49 18.65 -0.52
CA PHE A 180 6.44 17.20 -0.33
C PHE A 180 5.84 16.89 1.05
N LEU A 181 4.93 15.93 1.11
CA LEU A 181 4.32 15.42 2.34
C LEU A 181 4.44 13.91 2.37
N PHE A 182 4.95 13.34 3.47
CA PHE A 182 5.14 11.90 3.57
C PHE A 182 5.10 11.40 5.03
N GLN A 183 4.81 10.11 5.19
CA GLN A 183 4.87 9.42 6.48
C GLN A 183 6.26 8.85 6.72
N ALA A 184 6.74 8.98 7.95
CA ALA A 184 7.96 8.35 8.43
C ALA A 184 7.93 8.25 9.96
N SER A 185 8.51 7.19 10.53
CA SER A 185 8.63 7.01 11.99
C SER A 185 7.32 7.18 12.78
N ASN A 186 6.19 6.67 12.27
CA ASN A 186 4.83 6.85 12.82
C ASN A 186 4.37 8.34 12.92
N SER A 187 5.03 9.27 12.24
CA SER A 187 4.71 10.70 12.20
C SER A 187 4.65 11.21 10.75
N LEU A 188 4.29 12.49 10.59
CA LEU A 188 4.19 13.17 9.29
C LEU A 188 5.31 14.20 9.15
N PHE A 189 5.91 14.22 7.98
CA PHE A 189 7.00 15.11 7.64
C PHE A 189 6.73 15.83 6.34
N HIS A 190 7.26 17.05 6.22
CA HIS A 190 7.24 17.79 4.97
C HIS A 190 8.59 18.44 4.66
N CYS A 191 8.79 18.74 3.38
CA CYS A 191 9.90 19.54 2.91
C CYS A 191 9.52 20.28 1.62
N HIS A 192 10.34 21.25 1.21
CA HIS A 192 10.10 22.06 0.02
C HIS A 192 11.28 21.97 -0.95
N ASP A 193 11.00 21.66 -2.21
CA ASP A 193 11.98 21.73 -3.30
C ASP A 193 11.28 21.93 -4.65
N GLY A 194 11.90 22.73 -5.52
CA GLY A 194 11.27 23.17 -6.74
C GLY A 194 10.15 24.20 -6.49
N GLY A 195 9.32 24.42 -7.51
CA GLY A 195 8.28 25.44 -7.46
C GLY A 195 8.85 26.84 -7.19
N LYS A 196 8.15 27.62 -6.36
CA LYS A 196 8.56 28.99 -5.96
C LYS A 196 9.78 29.04 -5.03
N ASN A 197 10.15 27.92 -4.40
CA ASN A 197 11.23 27.84 -3.42
C ASN A 197 12.62 27.65 -4.04
N GLY A 198 12.68 27.42 -5.37
CA GLY A 198 13.93 27.10 -6.06
C GLY A 198 14.38 25.67 -5.80
N PHE A 199 15.55 25.30 -6.34
CA PHE A 199 16.07 23.93 -6.29
C PHE A 199 17.26 23.82 -5.33
N MET A 200 17.16 22.93 -4.34
CA MET A 200 18.23 22.63 -3.40
C MET A 200 19.47 22.05 -4.12
N VAL A 201 20.65 22.30 -3.56
CA VAL A 201 21.92 21.72 -4.06
C VAL A 201 22.51 20.71 -3.06
N SER A 202 22.19 20.84 -1.78
CA SER A 202 22.56 19.93 -0.70
C SER A 202 21.31 19.28 -0.08
N PRO A 203 21.45 18.09 0.55
CA PRO A 203 20.36 17.46 1.29
C PRO A 203 19.81 18.39 2.38
N MET A 204 18.52 18.25 2.69
CA MET A 204 17.85 19.04 3.72
C MET A 204 17.25 18.15 4.81
N LYS A 205 17.03 18.71 6.00
CA LYS A 205 16.29 18.02 7.06
C LYS A 205 14.80 18.22 6.84
N PRO A 206 13.99 17.15 6.79
CA PRO A 206 12.54 17.30 6.73
C PRO A 206 12.02 17.87 8.05
N LEU A 207 10.92 18.62 7.97
CA LEU A 207 10.27 19.25 9.10
C LEU A 207 9.14 18.35 9.60
N GLU A 208 9.19 17.98 10.88
CA GLU A 208 8.12 17.23 11.52
C GLU A 208 6.88 18.10 11.71
N ILE A 209 5.71 17.58 11.33
CA ILE A 209 4.43 18.23 11.57
C ILE A 209 3.93 17.80 12.95
N LYS A 210 3.91 18.72 13.90
CA LYS A 210 3.39 18.46 15.25
C LYS A 210 1.89 18.14 15.20
N THR A 211 1.40 17.43 16.20
CA THR A 211 -0.02 17.07 16.30
C THR A 211 -0.50 17.00 17.75
N GLN A 212 -1.78 17.25 17.96
CA GLN A 212 -2.49 17.01 19.21
C GLN A 212 -3.09 15.59 19.29
N CYS A 213 -3.14 14.87 18.16
CA CYS A 213 -3.64 13.51 18.10
C CYS A 213 -2.67 12.53 18.80
N SER A 214 -3.21 11.62 19.61
CA SER A 214 -2.43 10.60 20.33
C SER A 214 -2.17 9.33 19.53
N GLY A 215 -2.88 9.12 18.41
CA GLY A 215 -2.74 7.95 17.52
C GLY A 215 -1.94 8.25 16.25
N PRO A 216 -1.68 7.21 15.42
CA PRO A 216 -1.03 7.41 14.12
C PRO A 216 -1.89 8.29 13.21
N ARG A 217 -1.22 9.04 12.33
CA ARG A 217 -1.87 9.85 11.28
C ARG A 217 -1.65 9.16 9.95
N MET A 218 -2.69 8.51 9.44
CA MET A 218 -2.66 7.64 8.27
C MET A 218 -3.12 8.35 7.01
N ASP A 219 -2.68 7.87 5.84
CA ASP A 219 -3.09 8.34 4.51
C ASP A 219 -3.05 9.89 4.37
N PRO A 220 -1.89 10.56 4.59
CA PRO A 220 -1.81 12.00 4.48
C PRO A 220 -1.88 12.48 3.03
N LYS A 221 -2.61 13.56 2.76
CA LYS A 221 -2.72 14.16 1.42
C LYS A 221 -2.77 15.68 1.47
N ILE A 222 -2.01 16.33 0.60
CA ILE A 222 -2.00 17.77 0.40
C ILE A 222 -3.31 18.18 -0.30
N CYS A 223 -3.91 19.28 0.14
CA CYS A 223 -5.04 19.87 -0.58
C CYS A 223 -4.54 20.44 -1.92
N PRO A 224 -5.05 19.97 -3.08
CA PRO A 224 -4.59 20.46 -4.38
C PRO A 224 -4.96 21.92 -4.64
N ALA A 225 -6.02 22.41 -4.01
CA ALA A 225 -6.49 23.79 -4.17
C ALA A 225 -5.74 24.79 -3.27
N ASP A 226 -5.13 24.31 -2.18
CA ASP A 226 -4.37 25.15 -1.25
C ASP A 226 -3.32 24.31 -0.48
N PRO A 227 -2.03 24.39 -0.84
CA PRO A 227 -0.97 23.58 -0.23
C PRO A 227 -0.71 23.90 1.24
N ALA A 228 -1.28 24.98 1.80
CA ALA A 228 -1.22 25.24 3.24
C ALA A 228 -2.00 24.18 4.04
N PHE A 229 -2.98 23.50 3.42
CA PHE A 229 -3.79 22.47 4.08
C PHE A 229 -3.41 21.06 3.62
N PHE A 230 -3.49 20.13 4.55
CA PHE A 230 -3.42 18.70 4.29
C PHE A 230 -4.42 17.96 5.17
N SER A 231 -4.80 16.76 4.76
CA SER A 231 -5.70 15.88 5.49
C SER A 231 -5.00 14.60 5.89
N PHE A 232 -5.56 13.91 6.87
CA PHE A 232 -5.13 12.59 7.30
C PHE A 232 -6.28 11.88 8.01
N ILE A 233 -6.13 10.58 8.21
CA ILE A 233 -6.99 9.78 9.07
C ILE A 233 -6.34 9.64 10.44
N ASN A 234 -7.11 9.87 11.51
CA ASN A 234 -6.70 9.53 12.86
C ASN A 234 -7.89 8.92 13.60
N ASN A 235 -7.68 7.74 14.19
CA ASN A 235 -8.71 6.97 14.90
C ASN A 235 -10.00 6.83 14.07
N SER A 236 -9.86 6.37 12.82
CA SER A 236 -10.98 6.11 11.90
C SER A 236 -11.84 7.33 11.50
N ASP A 237 -11.38 8.55 11.76
CA ASP A 237 -12.02 9.78 11.33
C ASP A 237 -11.10 10.66 10.48
N LEU A 238 -11.74 11.51 9.68
CA LEU A 238 -11.08 12.46 8.80
C LEU A 238 -10.71 13.74 9.55
N TRP A 239 -9.45 14.14 9.41
CA TRP A 239 -8.90 15.36 9.97
C TRP A 239 -8.29 16.22 8.87
N VAL A 240 -8.24 17.53 9.13
CA VAL A 240 -7.49 18.49 8.34
C VAL A 240 -6.56 19.28 9.24
N ALA A 241 -5.43 19.69 8.70
CA ALA A 241 -4.50 20.55 9.39
C ALA A 241 -3.84 21.52 8.42
N ASN A 242 -3.36 22.63 8.98
CA ASN A 242 -2.62 23.64 8.24
C ASN A 242 -1.12 23.52 8.58
N ILE A 243 -0.26 23.30 7.58
CA ILE A 243 1.18 23.12 7.79
C ILE A 243 1.88 24.41 8.27
N GLU A 244 1.36 25.58 7.90
CA GLU A 244 1.97 26.88 8.21
C GLU A 244 1.58 27.36 9.61
N THR A 245 0.30 27.24 9.96
CA THR A 245 -0.23 27.71 11.25
C THR A 245 -0.16 26.64 12.35
N GLY A 246 -0.10 25.36 11.97
CA GLY A 246 -0.19 24.22 12.88
C GLY A 246 -1.61 23.99 13.43
N GLU A 247 -2.63 24.69 12.93
CA GLU A 247 -4.02 24.42 13.31
C GLU A 247 -4.44 23.02 12.85
N GLU A 248 -5.04 22.24 13.75
CA GLU A 248 -5.61 20.93 13.44
C GLU A 248 -7.11 20.92 13.76
N ARG A 249 -7.91 20.32 12.88
CA ARG A 249 -9.36 20.23 13.04
C ARG A 249 -9.88 18.87 12.59
N ARG A 250 -10.66 18.24 13.47
CA ARG A 250 -11.43 17.03 13.14
C ARG A 250 -12.64 17.42 12.29
N LEU A 251 -12.86 16.70 11.18
CA LEU A 251 -13.96 16.96 10.25
C LEU A 251 -15.13 15.99 10.42
N THR A 252 -14.87 14.75 10.83
CA THR A 252 -15.90 13.72 11.03
C THR A 252 -15.86 13.16 12.45
N PHE A 253 -17.01 12.72 12.94
CA PHE A 253 -17.20 12.25 14.32
C PHE A 253 -17.86 10.87 14.39
N CYS A 254 -17.52 10.00 13.44
CA CYS A 254 -18.13 8.68 13.31
C CYS A 254 -17.64 7.71 14.38
N HIS A 255 -16.35 7.81 14.72
CA HIS A 255 -15.68 6.95 15.68
C HIS A 255 -15.54 7.67 17.03
N GLN A 256 -15.88 7.02 18.14
CA GLN A 256 -15.81 7.57 19.49
C GLN A 256 -14.40 7.47 20.11
N GLY A 257 -13.44 6.90 19.38
CA GLY A 257 -12.06 6.74 19.85
C GLY A 257 -11.90 5.57 20.81
N LEU A 258 -12.86 4.64 20.82
CA LEU A 258 -12.75 3.41 21.57
C LEU A 258 -11.84 2.45 20.81
N SER A 259 -10.99 1.72 21.54
CA SER A 259 -10.07 0.75 20.92
C SER A 259 -10.76 -0.53 20.45
N ASN A 260 -12.01 -0.77 20.89
CA ASN A 260 -12.74 -1.99 20.60
C ASN A 260 -13.63 -1.82 19.36
N VAL A 261 -13.26 -2.51 18.28
CA VAL A 261 -14.00 -2.56 17.00
C VAL A 261 -15.43 -3.11 17.15
N LEU A 262 -15.73 -3.82 18.25
CA LEU A 262 -17.08 -4.28 18.55
C LEU A 262 -18.02 -3.14 18.96
N ASP A 263 -17.51 -2.19 19.74
CA ASP A 263 -18.30 -1.11 20.34
C ASP A 263 -18.36 0.14 19.45
N ASP A 264 -17.40 0.27 18.52
CA ASP A 264 -17.23 1.45 17.66
C ASP A 264 -17.00 1.04 16.19
N PRO A 265 -18.05 0.59 15.49
CA PRO A 265 -17.91 -0.06 14.18
C PRO A 265 -17.94 0.89 12.99
N LYS A 266 -17.96 2.21 13.22
CA LYS A 266 -18.12 3.22 12.18
C LYS A 266 -16.80 3.90 11.87
N SER A 267 -16.57 4.21 10.60
CA SER A 267 -15.38 4.95 10.16
C SER A 267 -15.71 5.90 9.02
N ALA A 268 -14.89 6.93 8.86
CA ALA A 268 -15.00 7.93 7.80
C ALA A 268 -13.65 8.17 7.14
N GLY A 269 -13.64 8.10 5.80
CA GLY A 269 -12.44 8.31 5.00
C GLY A 269 -11.50 7.10 4.94
N VAL A 270 -11.92 5.94 5.48
CA VAL A 270 -11.14 4.70 5.54
C VAL A 270 -11.66 3.68 4.55
N ALA A 271 -10.76 3.00 3.83
CA ALA A 271 -11.10 1.83 3.04
C ALA A 271 -11.15 0.58 3.94
N THR A 272 -12.25 -0.18 3.91
CA THR A 272 -12.40 -1.41 4.71
C THR A 272 -11.49 -2.54 4.24
N PHE A 273 -11.38 -3.61 5.04
CA PHE A 273 -10.52 -4.76 4.78
C PHE A 273 -10.65 -5.32 3.35
N VAL A 274 -11.87 -5.63 2.91
CA VAL A 274 -12.13 -6.20 1.56
C VAL A 274 -11.74 -5.22 0.46
N ILE A 275 -12.01 -3.93 0.66
CA ILE A 275 -11.68 -2.89 -0.32
C ILE A 275 -10.16 -2.77 -0.50
N GLN A 276 -9.39 -2.92 0.59
CA GLN A 276 -7.94 -2.90 0.50
C GLN A 276 -7.39 -4.19 -0.12
N GLU A 277 -7.89 -5.36 0.29
CA GLU A 277 -7.34 -6.67 -0.10
C GLU A 277 -7.76 -7.12 -1.51
N GLU A 278 -9.01 -6.86 -1.91
CA GLU A 278 -9.59 -7.40 -3.15
C GLU A 278 -9.70 -6.36 -4.27
N PHE A 279 -9.71 -5.06 -3.93
CA PHE A 279 -9.91 -3.98 -4.90
C PHE A 279 -8.70 -3.05 -5.05
N ASP A 280 -7.62 -3.24 -4.28
CA ASP A 280 -6.44 -2.36 -4.28
C ASP A 280 -6.79 -0.87 -4.10
N ARG A 281 -7.79 -0.56 -3.26
CA ARG A 281 -8.12 0.82 -2.87
C ARG A 281 -7.78 1.01 -1.40
N PHE A 282 -6.78 1.85 -1.15
CA PHE A 282 -6.22 2.07 0.19
C PHE A 282 -6.66 3.38 0.85
N THR A 283 -7.66 4.07 0.26
CA THR A 283 -8.20 5.31 0.79
C THR A 283 -9.71 5.38 0.63
N GLY A 284 -10.38 6.02 1.58
CA GLY A 284 -11.81 6.32 1.54
C GLY A 284 -12.11 7.82 1.40
N TYR A 285 -11.15 8.68 1.08
CA TYR A 285 -11.42 10.13 0.94
C TYR A 285 -10.62 10.79 -0.20
N TRP A 286 -11.18 11.87 -0.76
CA TRP A 286 -10.67 12.57 -1.94
C TRP A 286 -10.90 14.08 -1.85
N TRP A 287 -9.81 14.85 -1.88
CA TRP A 287 -9.86 16.31 -1.97
C TRP A 287 -10.52 16.77 -3.27
N CYS A 288 -11.37 17.78 -3.18
CA CYS A 288 -11.78 18.55 -4.33
C CYS A 288 -10.57 19.34 -4.85
N PRO A 289 -10.29 19.34 -6.17
CA PRO A 289 -9.11 20.00 -6.72
C PRO A 289 -9.22 21.53 -6.77
N THR A 290 -10.41 22.07 -6.53
CA THR A 290 -10.71 23.51 -6.61
C THR A 290 -11.28 24.02 -5.30
N ALA A 291 -10.98 25.28 -4.97
CA ALA A 291 -11.64 25.99 -3.88
C ALA A 291 -12.86 26.76 -4.41
N SER A 292 -13.93 26.83 -3.61
CA SER A 292 -15.08 27.70 -3.89
C SER A 292 -15.02 28.97 -3.05
N TRP A 293 -15.52 30.08 -3.59
CA TRP A 293 -15.71 31.35 -2.88
C TRP A 293 -17.20 31.69 -2.74
N GLU A 294 -18.08 30.71 -2.99
CA GLU A 294 -19.52 30.87 -2.82
C GLU A 294 -19.88 30.91 -1.33
N GLY A 295 -20.54 32.00 -0.89
CA GLY A 295 -20.98 32.19 0.49
C GLY A 295 -20.66 33.58 1.05
N SER A 296 -20.26 33.63 2.32
CA SER A 296 -19.88 34.86 3.03
C SER A 296 -18.66 35.52 2.39
N GLU A 297 -18.70 36.83 2.17
CA GLU A 297 -17.61 37.59 1.56
C GLU A 297 -16.27 37.32 2.27
N GLY A 298 -15.25 36.95 1.48
CA GLY A 298 -13.88 36.74 1.96
C GLY A 298 -13.56 35.35 2.51
N LEU A 299 -14.51 34.41 2.55
CA LEU A 299 -14.24 33.03 2.99
C LEU A 299 -14.03 32.09 1.81
N LYS A 300 -12.93 31.34 1.86
CA LYS A 300 -12.62 30.26 0.92
C LYS A 300 -13.17 28.95 1.46
N THR A 301 -13.90 28.21 0.66
CA THR A 301 -14.47 26.90 1.00
C THR A 301 -13.69 25.78 0.32
N LEU A 302 -13.19 24.85 1.12
CA LEU A 302 -12.51 23.65 0.67
C LEU A 302 -13.40 22.43 0.95
N ARG A 303 -13.30 21.40 0.09
CA ARG A 303 -14.20 20.23 0.14
C ARG A 303 -13.43 18.93 0.06
N ILE A 304 -13.91 17.92 0.79
CA ILE A 304 -13.42 16.55 0.77
C ILE A 304 -14.62 15.61 0.60
N LEU A 305 -14.61 14.82 -0.47
CA LEU A 305 -15.51 13.67 -0.61
C LEU A 305 -14.96 12.54 0.25
N TYR A 306 -15.80 11.88 1.04
CA TYR A 306 -15.38 10.72 1.80
C TYR A 306 -16.45 9.63 1.83
N GLU A 307 -16.00 8.40 2.02
CA GLU A 307 -16.85 7.26 2.32
C GLU A 307 -17.01 7.13 3.83
N GLU A 308 -18.26 7.11 4.27
CA GLU A 308 -18.65 6.70 5.61
C GLU A 308 -19.05 5.22 5.57
N VAL A 309 -18.58 4.47 6.55
CA VAL A 309 -18.71 3.01 6.64
C VAL A 309 -19.31 2.65 8.00
N ASP A 310 -20.24 1.71 7.99
CA ASP A 310 -20.77 1.06 9.20
C ASP A 310 -20.59 -0.46 9.09
N GLU A 311 -19.64 -1.00 9.88
CA GLU A 311 -19.31 -2.42 9.96
C GLU A 311 -20.09 -3.17 11.04
N SER A 312 -21.14 -2.59 11.64
CA SER A 312 -21.87 -3.18 12.79
C SER A 312 -22.33 -4.61 12.53
N GLU A 313 -22.81 -4.85 11.30
CA GLU A 313 -23.38 -6.12 10.84
C GLU A 313 -22.36 -7.08 10.23
N VAL A 314 -21.09 -6.67 10.17
CA VAL A 314 -19.99 -7.49 9.65
C VAL A 314 -19.49 -8.41 10.77
N GLU A 315 -19.30 -9.68 10.43
CA GLU A 315 -18.82 -10.68 11.39
C GLU A 315 -17.43 -10.33 11.93
N VAL A 316 -17.17 -10.71 13.18
CA VAL A 316 -15.89 -10.46 13.85
C VAL A 316 -15.14 -11.77 14.05
N ILE A 317 -13.88 -11.77 13.64
CA ILE A 317 -12.92 -12.87 13.91
C ILE A 317 -11.81 -12.37 14.83
N HIS A 318 -11.19 -13.31 15.56
CA HIS A 318 -10.06 -13.02 16.44
C HIS A 318 -8.80 -13.63 15.85
N VAL A 319 -7.77 -12.81 15.65
CA VAL A 319 -6.47 -13.24 15.11
C VAL A 319 -5.40 -13.05 16.19
N PRO A 320 -4.50 -14.01 16.43
CA PRO A 320 -3.42 -13.85 17.42
C PRO A 320 -2.62 -12.57 17.21
N SER A 321 -2.39 -11.84 18.30
CA SER A 321 -1.57 -10.63 18.28
C SER A 321 -0.10 -10.97 18.02
N PRO A 322 0.67 -10.14 17.30
CA PRO A 322 2.11 -10.35 17.11
C PRO A 322 2.91 -10.39 18.42
N ALA A 323 2.42 -9.72 19.47
CA ALA A 323 2.99 -9.77 20.82
C ALA A 323 2.61 -11.09 21.53
N LEU A 324 3.25 -12.19 21.13
CA LEU A 324 2.90 -13.55 21.55
C LEU A 324 2.96 -13.74 23.08
N GLU A 325 3.84 -13.02 23.76
CA GLU A 325 3.99 -13.04 25.22
C GLU A 325 2.71 -12.55 25.93
N GLU A 326 1.96 -11.63 25.32
CA GLU A 326 0.70 -11.13 25.88
C GLU A 326 -0.43 -12.15 25.83
N ARG A 327 -0.33 -13.17 24.94
CA ARG A 327 -1.36 -14.20 24.72
C ARG A 327 -2.75 -13.60 24.45
N LYS A 328 -2.78 -12.49 23.71
CA LYS A 328 -4.00 -11.80 23.28
C LYS A 328 -4.30 -12.04 21.80
N THR A 329 -5.50 -11.65 21.41
CA THR A 329 -5.95 -11.61 20.02
C THR A 329 -6.44 -10.21 19.67
N ASP A 330 -6.29 -9.85 18.40
CA ASP A 330 -6.87 -8.66 17.82
C ASP A 330 -8.20 -9.03 17.13
N SER A 331 -9.22 -8.18 17.28
CA SER A 331 -10.53 -8.36 16.66
C SER A 331 -10.59 -7.69 15.29
N TYR A 332 -11.08 -8.42 14.28
CA TYR A 332 -11.20 -7.94 12.91
C TYR A 332 -12.61 -8.11 12.36
N ARG A 333 -13.14 -7.07 11.72
CA ARG A 333 -14.34 -7.16 10.88
C ARG A 333 -13.96 -7.89 9.59
N TYR A 334 -14.52 -9.09 9.39
CA TYR A 334 -14.16 -9.97 8.30
C TYR A 334 -15.42 -10.50 7.60
N PRO A 335 -15.86 -9.87 6.50
CA PRO A 335 -17.03 -10.32 5.75
C PRO A 335 -16.67 -11.58 4.94
N ARG A 336 -16.94 -12.75 5.52
CA ARG A 336 -16.80 -14.03 4.81
C ARG A 336 -17.76 -14.11 3.63
N THR A 337 -17.43 -14.95 2.65
CA THR A 337 -18.29 -15.16 1.48
C THR A 337 -19.72 -15.51 1.90
N GLY A 338 -20.69 -14.71 1.44
CA GLY A 338 -22.12 -14.88 1.72
C GLY A 338 -22.62 -14.21 3.00
N SER A 339 -21.75 -13.66 3.86
CA SER A 339 -22.17 -12.78 4.96
C SER A 339 -22.38 -11.34 4.47
N LYS A 340 -22.83 -10.45 5.35
CA LYS A 340 -23.03 -9.04 5.03
C LYS A 340 -21.69 -8.31 4.86
N ASN A 341 -21.63 -7.44 3.86
CA ASN A 341 -20.62 -6.38 3.78
C ASN A 341 -21.01 -5.20 4.67
N PRO A 342 -20.08 -4.26 4.92
CA PRO A 342 -20.41 -3.01 5.59
C PRO A 342 -21.47 -2.21 4.82
N LYS A 343 -22.26 -1.41 5.56
CA LYS A 343 -23.10 -0.39 4.94
C LYS A 343 -22.21 0.81 4.59
N ILE A 344 -22.37 1.33 3.38
CA ILE A 344 -21.54 2.40 2.84
C ILE A 344 -22.39 3.60 2.42
N ALA A 345 -21.82 4.80 2.55
CA ALA A 345 -22.38 6.03 2.04
C ALA A 345 -21.27 6.98 1.58
N LEU A 346 -21.53 7.77 0.54
CA LEU A 346 -20.70 8.92 0.21
C LEU A 346 -21.21 10.16 0.94
N LYS A 347 -20.31 10.90 1.55
CA LYS A 347 -20.55 12.16 2.24
C LYS A 347 -19.53 13.22 1.81
N LEU A 348 -19.84 14.48 2.12
CA LEU A 348 -19.00 15.62 1.76
C LEU A 348 -18.68 16.42 3.02
N ALA A 349 -17.40 16.54 3.34
CA ALA A 349 -16.94 17.46 4.37
C ALA A 349 -16.55 18.79 3.71
N GLU A 350 -17.15 19.87 4.16
CA GLU A 350 -16.78 21.23 3.77
C GLU A 350 -16.20 21.97 4.97
N PHE A 351 -15.20 22.81 4.73
CA PHE A 351 -14.73 23.75 5.74
C PHE A 351 -14.35 25.07 5.10
N GLN A 352 -14.56 26.15 5.85
CA GLN A 352 -14.28 27.50 5.41
C GLN A 352 -13.03 28.04 6.09
N THR A 353 -12.23 28.77 5.33
CA THR A 353 -10.99 29.38 5.79
C THR A 353 -11.01 30.87 5.50
N ASP A 354 -10.53 31.67 6.45
CA ASP A 354 -10.33 33.11 6.22
C ASP A 354 -9.04 33.40 5.42
N SER A 355 -8.76 34.67 5.18
CA SER A 355 -7.56 35.11 4.47
C SER A 355 -6.24 34.81 5.19
N GLN A 356 -6.28 34.47 6.48
CA GLN A 356 -5.10 34.07 7.27
C GLN A 356 -4.91 32.54 7.30
N GLY A 357 -5.77 31.79 6.60
CA GLY A 357 -5.71 30.33 6.59
C GLY A 357 -6.22 29.69 7.88
N LYS A 358 -7.01 30.40 8.69
CA LYS A 358 -7.65 29.86 9.88
C LYS A 358 -8.98 29.20 9.52
N ILE A 359 -9.26 28.05 10.12
CA ILE A 359 -10.52 27.33 9.92
C ILE A 359 -11.63 28.02 10.71
N VAL A 360 -12.60 28.59 9.99
CA VAL A 360 -13.73 29.35 10.53
C VAL A 360 -14.91 28.45 10.86
N SER A 361 -15.24 27.51 9.96
CA SER A 361 -16.40 26.63 10.10
C SER A 361 -16.14 25.28 9.43
N THR A 362 -16.82 24.24 9.89
CA THR A 362 -16.79 22.88 9.34
C THR A 362 -18.22 22.35 9.22
N GLN A 363 -18.54 21.68 8.13
CA GLN A 363 -19.86 21.13 7.87
C GLN A 363 -19.75 19.75 7.22
N GLU A 364 -20.36 18.75 7.84
CA GLU A 364 -20.61 17.45 7.22
C GLU A 364 -21.91 17.53 6.42
N LYS A 365 -21.89 17.09 5.17
CA LYS A 365 -23.05 16.99 4.29
C LYS A 365 -23.26 15.55 3.87
N GLU A 366 -24.53 15.19 3.75
CA GLU A 366 -24.98 13.89 3.28
C GLU A 366 -25.72 14.00 1.94
N LEU A 367 -25.91 12.87 1.28
CA LEU A 367 -26.73 12.79 0.08
C LEU A 367 -28.18 13.16 0.42
N VAL A 368 -28.86 13.85 -0.51
CA VAL A 368 -30.26 14.27 -0.36
C VAL A 368 -31.21 13.09 -0.11
N GLN A 369 -30.85 11.91 -0.62
CA GLN A 369 -31.51 10.64 -0.32
C GLN A 369 -30.47 9.60 0.09
N PRO A 370 -30.86 8.55 0.84
CA PRO A 370 -29.93 7.49 1.24
C PRO A 370 -29.17 6.89 0.05
N PHE A 371 -27.89 6.56 0.28
CA PHE A 371 -27.02 5.99 -0.76
C PHE A 371 -27.64 4.76 -1.44
N SER A 372 -28.23 3.85 -0.66
CA SER A 372 -28.89 2.63 -1.15
C SER A 372 -30.14 2.88 -2.00
N SER A 373 -30.77 4.05 -1.86
CA SER A 373 -31.92 4.45 -2.68
C SER A 373 -31.48 5.07 -4.00
N LEU A 374 -30.44 5.92 -3.98
CA LEU A 374 -29.88 6.55 -5.18
C LEU A 374 -29.12 5.56 -6.07
N PHE A 375 -28.38 4.64 -5.44
CA PHE A 375 -27.55 3.64 -6.10
C PHE A 375 -27.99 2.24 -5.71
N PRO A 376 -29.18 1.79 -6.15
CA PRO A 376 -29.70 0.50 -5.76
C PRO A 376 -28.79 -0.63 -6.27
N LYS A 377 -28.58 -1.65 -5.44
CA LYS A 377 -27.72 -2.83 -5.71
C LYS A 377 -26.22 -2.56 -5.75
N VAL A 378 -25.76 -1.35 -5.46
CA VAL A 378 -24.33 -1.07 -5.33
C VAL A 378 -23.84 -1.57 -3.97
N GLU A 379 -22.92 -2.52 -4.01
CA GLU A 379 -22.33 -3.15 -2.81
C GLU A 379 -20.96 -2.57 -2.47
N TYR A 380 -20.19 -2.14 -3.48
CA TYR A 380 -18.81 -1.68 -3.32
C TYR A 380 -18.58 -0.38 -4.09
N ILE A 381 -17.93 0.59 -3.43
CA ILE A 381 -17.33 1.74 -4.13
C ILE A 381 -15.91 1.33 -4.52
N ALA A 382 -15.72 0.90 -5.77
CA ALA A 382 -14.41 0.43 -6.22
C ALA A 382 -13.38 1.58 -6.31
N ARG A 383 -13.79 2.74 -6.83
CA ARG A 383 -12.99 3.96 -6.96
C ARG A 383 -13.89 5.18 -6.86
N ALA A 384 -13.33 6.30 -6.44
CA ALA A 384 -13.96 7.61 -6.47
C ALA A 384 -12.89 8.69 -6.66
N GLY A 385 -13.32 9.90 -6.95
CA GLY A 385 -12.47 11.04 -7.19
C GLY A 385 -13.29 12.22 -7.71
N TRP A 386 -12.60 13.24 -8.21
CA TRP A 386 -13.20 14.46 -8.70
C TRP A 386 -12.87 14.69 -10.17
N THR A 387 -13.78 15.40 -10.85
CA THR A 387 -13.46 16.08 -12.11
C THR A 387 -12.41 17.16 -11.85
N ARG A 388 -11.58 17.47 -12.86
CA ARG A 388 -10.48 18.44 -12.74
C ARG A 388 -10.91 19.84 -12.33
N ASP A 389 -12.13 20.23 -12.69
CA ASP A 389 -12.76 21.51 -12.38
C ASP A 389 -13.57 21.47 -11.06
N GLY A 390 -13.60 20.32 -10.39
CA GLY A 390 -14.28 20.14 -9.10
C GLY A 390 -15.82 20.18 -9.18
N LYS A 391 -16.39 20.03 -10.38
CA LYS A 391 -17.83 20.10 -10.65
C LYS A 391 -18.52 18.74 -10.61
#